data_AF-A0A4Y3PKI7-F1
#
_entry.id   AF-A0A4Y3PKI7-F1
#
_cell.length_a   1.000
_cell.length_b   1.000
_cell.length_c   1.000
_cell.angle_alpha   90.00
_cell.angle_beta   90.00
_cell.angle_gamma   90.00
#
_symmetry.space_group_name_H-M   'P 1'
#
loop_
_entity.id
_entity.type
_entity.pdbx_description
1 polymer ?
#
loop_
_entity_poly.entity_id
_entity_poly.type
_entity_poly.pdbx_seq_one_letter_code
_entity_poly.pdbx_strand_id
1 'polypeptide(L)'
;MALSSTFTLQVQSGHVFPIALEANPTTGYQWALSNPVDERFLVFQSTEFVPPAQAARIGQGGHQRFAFRAINRGVTTLSFKYCRPWDQSDCASFVFYIVTIV
;
A
#
# COMPACT_ATOMS: atom_id res chain seq x y z
N MET A 1 -1.99 10.79 17.55
CA MET A 1 -2.28 9.34 17.53
C MET A 1 -2.48 8.94 16.08
N ALA A 2 -1.68 8.02 15.55
CA ALA A 2 -1.78 7.61 14.15
C ALA A 2 -3.08 6.82 13.91
N LEU A 3 -3.75 7.05 12.77
CA LEU A 3 -4.91 6.27 12.39
C LEU A 3 -4.47 4.87 11.94
N SER A 4 -5.18 3.83 12.36
CA SER A 4 -4.94 2.46 11.90
C SER A 4 -6.19 1.88 11.25
N SER A 5 -6.03 1.16 10.15
CA SER A 5 -7.13 0.48 9.45
C SER A 5 -6.70 -0.90 8.99
N THR A 6 -7.59 -1.88 9.13
CA THR A 6 -7.32 -3.26 8.72
C THR A 6 -8.36 -3.69 7.69
N PHE A 7 -7.89 -4.25 6.57
CA PHE A 7 -8.71 -4.74 5.48
C PHE A 7 -8.42 -6.22 5.22
N THR A 8 -9.40 -6.94 4.72
CA THR A 8 -9.25 -8.32 4.25
C THR A 8 -9.38 -8.33 2.73
N LEU A 9 -8.49 -9.05 2.07
CA LEU A 9 -8.46 -9.17 0.61
C LEU A 9 -8.30 -10.63 0.23
N GLN A 10 -9.12 -11.11 -0.69
CA GLN A 10 -8.97 -12.44 -1.27
C GLN A 10 -8.46 -12.31 -2.71
N VAL A 11 -7.41 -13.06 -3.04
CA VAL A 11 -6.76 -13.05 -4.35
C VAL A 11 -6.50 -14.46 -4.85
N GLN A 12 -6.38 -14.62 -6.16
CA GLN A 12 -6.03 -15.92 -6.75
C GLN A 12 -4.51 -16.08 -6.83
N SER A 13 -4.03 -17.27 -6.49
CA SER A 13 -2.63 -17.65 -6.73
C SER A 13 -2.28 -17.50 -8.22
N GLY A 14 -1.04 -17.07 -8.49
CA GLY A 14 -0.51 -16.82 -9.83
C GLY A 14 -0.80 -15.42 -10.40
N HIS A 15 -1.77 -14.70 -9.83
CA HIS A 15 -2.22 -13.40 -10.34
C HIS A 15 -1.50 -12.21 -9.69
N VAL A 16 -1.43 -11.12 -10.44
CA VAL A 16 -1.00 -9.82 -9.94
C VAL A 16 -2.22 -9.05 -9.45
N PHE A 17 -2.12 -8.43 -8.29
CA PHE A 17 -3.16 -7.57 -7.75
C PHE A 17 -2.57 -6.24 -7.25
N PRO A 18 -3.30 -5.13 -7.46
CA PRO A 18 -2.91 -3.83 -6.93
C PRO A 18 -3.51 -3.58 -5.54
N ILE A 19 -2.77 -2.88 -4.69
CA ILE A 19 -3.30 -2.18 -3.51
C ILE A 19 -3.15 -0.69 -3.77
N ALA A 20 -4.26 0.04 -3.75
CA ALA A 20 -4.29 1.48 -3.92
C ALA A 20 -4.61 2.16 -2.59
N LEU A 21 -3.71 3.02 -2.13
CA LEU A 21 -3.87 3.80 -0.90
C LEU A 21 -3.96 5.28 -1.25
N GLU A 22 -4.92 5.99 -0.67
CA GLU A 22 -5.03 7.44 -0.86
C GLU A 22 -3.73 8.13 -0.39
N ALA A 23 -3.16 8.96 -1.25
CA ALA A 23 -1.89 9.62 -1.01
C ALA A 23 -1.93 11.05 -1.52
N ASN A 24 -1.35 11.98 -0.77
CA ASN A 24 -1.21 13.37 -1.21
C ASN A 24 0.28 13.79 -1.22
N PRO A 25 0.95 13.72 -2.39
CA PRO A 25 2.37 13.98 -2.48
C PRO A 25 2.73 15.43 -2.13
N THR A 26 1.79 16.38 -2.21
CA THR A 26 2.06 17.79 -1.87
C THR A 26 2.31 18.02 -0.38
N THR A 27 1.95 17.05 0.47
CA THR A 27 2.15 17.11 1.93
C THR A 27 3.51 16.55 2.38
N GLY A 28 4.24 15.95 1.44
CA GLY A 28 5.51 15.26 1.67
C GLY A 28 5.40 13.86 2.29
N TYR A 29 4.20 13.42 2.66
CA TYR A 29 3.96 12.07 3.12
C TYR A 29 3.96 11.08 1.96
N GLN A 30 4.48 9.88 2.20
CA GLN A 30 4.47 8.77 1.26
C GLN A 30 4.13 7.46 1.96
N TRP A 31 3.49 6.55 1.23
CA TRP A 31 3.28 5.20 1.73
C TRP A 31 4.55 4.37 1.53
N ALA A 32 4.90 3.62 2.55
CA ALA A 32 5.96 2.61 2.49
C ALA A 32 5.48 1.32 3.15
N LEU A 33 6.07 0.20 2.75
CA LEU A 33 5.92 -1.04 3.48
C LEU A 33 6.56 -0.87 4.88
N SER A 34 5.79 -1.17 5.92
CA SER A 34 6.28 -1.13 7.29
C SER A 34 7.17 -2.34 7.59
N ASN A 35 6.84 -3.49 6.99
CA ASN A 35 7.58 -4.75 7.13
C ASN A 35 7.89 -5.31 5.74
N PRO A 36 8.97 -6.10 5.59
CA PRO A 36 9.20 -6.87 4.38
C PRO A 36 8.01 -7.78 4.05
N VAL A 37 7.79 -8.00 2.75
CA VAL A 37 6.74 -8.90 2.28
C VAL A 37 7.17 -10.35 2.51
N ASP A 38 6.23 -11.23 2.84
CA ASP A 38 6.53 -12.67 2.90
C ASP A 38 6.68 -13.24 1.48
N GLU A 39 7.92 -13.36 1.03
CA GLU A 39 8.33 -13.88 -0.28
C GLU A 39 7.94 -15.34 -0.51
N ARG A 40 7.40 -16.05 0.48
CA ARG A 40 6.78 -17.36 0.28
C ARG A 40 5.39 -17.26 -0.32
N PHE A 41 4.69 -16.15 -0.12
CA PHE A 41 3.29 -15.96 -0.53
C PHE A 41 3.10 -14.87 -1.58
N LEU A 42 3.88 -13.79 -1.50
CA LEU A 42 3.75 -12.62 -2.35
C LEU A 42 5.11 -12.13 -2.87
N VAL A 43 5.14 -11.67 -4.11
CA VAL A 43 6.29 -10.96 -4.69
C VAL A 43 5.90 -9.51 -4.93
N PHE A 44 6.61 -8.57 -4.32
CA PHE A 44 6.46 -7.15 -4.62
C PHE A 44 7.00 -6.86 -6.04
N GLN A 45 6.20 -6.21 -6.87
CA GLN A 45 6.58 -5.90 -8.25
C GLN A 45 6.96 -4.44 -8.43
N SER A 46 6.11 -3.52 -8.00
CA SER A 46 6.33 -2.08 -8.18
C SER A 46 5.45 -1.25 -7.28
N THR A 47 5.83 0.02 -7.12
CA THR A 47 4.96 1.06 -6.57
C THR A 47 5.01 2.28 -7.47
N GLU A 48 3.86 2.94 -7.63
CA GLU A 48 3.72 4.14 -8.43
C GLU A 48 2.67 5.07 -7.82
N PHE A 49 2.83 6.37 -8.02
CA PHE A 49 1.79 7.33 -7.70
C PHE A 49 0.89 7.55 -8.91
N VAL A 50 -0.41 7.33 -8.72
CA VAL A 50 -1.45 7.52 -9.73
C VAL A 50 -2.24 8.77 -9.38
N PRO A 51 -2.17 9.85 -10.20
CA PRO A 51 -2.99 11.03 -9.99
C PRO A 51 -4.49 10.70 -10.21
N PRO A 52 -5.41 11.48 -9.64
CA PRO A 52 -6.84 11.26 -9.83
C PRO A 52 -7.24 11.41 -11.31
N ALA A 53 -8.27 10.68 -11.73
CA ALA A 53 -8.72 10.63 -13.13
C ALA A 53 -9.33 11.94 -13.65
N GLN A 54 -9.68 12.88 -12.76
CA GLN A 54 -10.17 14.21 -13.12
C GLN A 54 -9.01 15.19 -13.29
N ALA A 55 -9.22 16.24 -14.09
CA ALA A 55 -8.20 17.25 -14.40
C ALA A 55 -7.41 17.66 -13.15
N ALA A 56 -6.11 17.35 -13.14
CA ALA A 56 -5.23 17.52 -12.00
C ALA A 56 -5.26 18.98 -11.51
N ARG A 57 -5.81 19.21 -10.32
CA ARG A 57 -5.74 20.50 -9.64
C ARG A 57 -4.53 20.52 -8.71
N ILE A 58 -3.89 21.68 -8.57
CA ILE A 58 -2.79 21.89 -7.61
C ILE A 58 -3.33 21.57 -6.20
N GLY A 59 -2.68 20.65 -5.48
CA GLY A 59 -3.08 20.21 -4.13
C GLY A 59 -4.05 19.02 -4.10
N GLN A 60 -4.47 18.47 -5.23
CA GLN A 60 -5.34 17.30 -5.27
C GLN A 60 -4.57 16.04 -4.90
N GLY A 61 -5.10 15.28 -3.93
CA GLY A 61 -4.59 13.93 -3.62
C GLY A 61 -4.82 12.96 -4.79
N GLY A 62 -4.04 11.88 -4.82
CA GLY A 62 -4.18 10.75 -5.72
C GLY A 62 -4.10 9.44 -4.94
N HIS A 63 -3.57 8.40 -5.56
CA HIS A 63 -3.38 7.11 -4.92
C HIS A 63 -1.94 6.63 -5.13
N GLN A 64 -1.30 6.11 -4.09
CA GLN A 64 -0.10 5.31 -4.26
C GLN A 64 -0.52 3.85 -4.46
N ARG A 65 -0.19 3.31 -5.63
CA ARG A 65 -0.49 1.94 -6.03
C ARG A 65 0.72 1.06 -5.78
N PHE A 66 0.49 -0.10 -5.20
CA PHE A 66 1.49 -1.15 -4.97
C PHE A 66 1.03 -2.40 -5.71
N ALA A 67 1.87 -2.95 -6.57
CA ALA A 67 1.59 -4.19 -7.31
C ALA A 67 2.29 -5.37 -6.64
N PHE A 68 1.50 -6.42 -6.35
CA PHE A 68 1.99 -7.67 -5.79
C PHE A 68 1.57 -8.84 -6.66
N ARG A 69 2.43 -9.84 -6.79
CA ARG A 69 2.10 -11.12 -7.40
C ARG A 69 1.89 -12.18 -6.33
N ALA A 70 0.72 -12.81 -6.31
CA ALA A 70 0.48 -13.97 -5.47
C ALA A 70 1.15 -15.21 -6.05
N ILE A 71 1.98 -15.90 -5.26
CA ILE A 71 2.75 -17.06 -5.72
C ILE A 71 2.27 -18.37 -5.11
N ASN A 72 1.91 -18.40 -3.82
CA ASN A 72 1.45 -19.61 -3.14
C ASN A 72 0.15 -19.36 -2.37
N ARG A 73 -0.71 -20.38 -2.32
CA ARG A 73 -1.94 -20.36 -1.54
C ARG A 73 -1.64 -20.28 -0.04
N GLY A 74 -2.46 -19.56 0.71
CA GLY A 74 -2.30 -19.37 2.14
C GLY A 74 -2.80 -18.00 2.60
N VAL A 75 -2.40 -17.59 3.79
CA VAL A 75 -2.75 -16.28 4.35
C VAL A 75 -1.45 -15.56 4.69
N THR A 76 -1.36 -14.31 4.28
CA THR A 76 -0.23 -13.43 4.62
C THR A 76 -0.73 -12.04 4.96
N THR A 77 0.14 -11.20 5.50
CA THR A 77 -0.19 -9.83 5.89
C THR A 77 0.71 -8.82 5.20
N LEU A 78 0.14 -7.67 4.87
CA LEU A 78 0.87 -6.50 4.38
C LEU A 78 0.61 -5.34 5.33
N SER A 79 1.67 -4.64 5.72
CA SER A 79 1.59 -3.49 6.60
C SER A 79 2.17 -2.28 5.88
N PHE A 80 1.41 -1.20 5.82
CA PHE A 80 1.78 0.06 5.19
C PHE A 80 1.82 1.17 6.22
N LYS A 81 2.78 2.08 6.08
CA LYS A 81 2.95 3.26 6.92
C LYS A 81 2.98 4.50 6.04
N TYR A 82 2.26 5.54 6.44
CA TYR A 82 2.22 6.84 5.76
C TYR A 82 3.02 7.85 6.55
N CYS A 83 4.25 8.11 6.12
CA CYS A 83 5.21 8.95 6.85
C CYS A 83 6.00 9.83 5.88
N ARG A 84 6.65 10.88 6.38
CA ARG A 84 7.62 11.65 5.60
C ARG A 84 8.99 10.99 5.77
N PRO A 85 9.72 10.68 4.68
CA PRO A 85 10.97 9.91 4.80
C PRO A 85 12.10 10.71 5.45
N TRP A 86 12.05 12.04 5.39
CA TRP A 86 13.03 12.95 6.00
C TRP A 86 12.64 13.39 7.42
N ASP A 87 11.43 13.05 7.87
CA ASP A 87 10.92 13.45 9.18
C ASP A 87 10.94 12.23 10.09
N GLN A 88 11.68 12.30 11.19
CA GLN A 88 11.68 11.24 12.20
C GLN A 88 10.46 11.31 13.12
N SER A 89 9.55 12.27 12.91
CA SER A 89 8.27 12.37 13.61
C SER A 89 7.35 11.18 13.32
N ASP A 90 6.25 11.10 14.09
CA ASP A 90 5.24 10.05 13.96
C ASP A 90 4.62 9.97 12.56
N CYS A 91 4.40 8.74 12.10
CA CYS A 91 3.62 8.46 10.90
C CYS A 91 2.17 8.89 11.09
N ALA A 92 1.56 9.44 10.03
CA ALA A 92 0.17 9.91 10.08
C ALA A 92 -0.83 8.74 10.10
N SER A 93 -0.53 7.65 9.40
CA SER A 93 -1.45 6.52 9.27
C SER A 93 -0.73 5.19 9.06
N PHE A 94 -1.37 4.11 9.49
CA PHE A 94 -0.97 2.73 9.27
C PHE A 94 -2.14 1.95 8.65
N VAL A 95 -1.87 1.16 7.62
CA VAL A 95 -2.88 0.33 6.98
C VAL A 95 -2.39 -1.11 6.92
N PHE A 96 -3.23 -2.04 7.33
CA PHE A 96 -2.95 -3.47 7.36
C PHE A 96 -3.88 -4.20 6.40
N TYR A 97 -3.34 -5.12 5.61
CA TYR A 97 -4.12 -6.06 4.80
C TYR A 97 -3.85 -7.48 5.25
N ILE A 98 -4.91 -8.23 5.46
CA ILE A 98 -4.87 -9.70 5.55
C ILE A 98 -5.20 -10.21 4.16
N VAL A 99 -4.22 -10.81 3.49
CA VAL A 99 -4.35 -11.31 2.11
C VAL A 99 -4.52 -12.82 2.16
N THR A 100 -5.70 -13.29 1.79
CA THR A 100 -6.03 -14.70 1.61
C THR A 100 -5.82 -15.07 0.15
N ILE A 101 -4.88 -15.96 -0.11
CA ILE A 101 -4.53 -16.43 -1.45
C ILE A 101 -5.17 -17.80 -1.66
N VAL A 102 -6.12 -17.88 -2.60
CA VAL A 102 -6.88 -19.09 -2.96
C VAL A 102 -6.46 -19.68 -4.30
#